data_AF-A0A4Y2VC11-F1
#
_entry.id   AF-A0A4Y2VC11-F1
#
_cell.length_a   1.000
_cell.length_b   1.000
_cell.length_c   1.000
_cell.angle_alpha   90.00
_cell.angle_beta   90.00
_cell.angle_gamma   90.00
#
_symmetry.space_group_name_H-M   'P 1'
#
loop_
_entity.id
_entity.type
_entity.pdbx_description
1 polymer ?
#
loop_
_entity_poly.entity_id
_entity_poly.type
_entity_poly.pdbx_seq_one_letter_code
_entity_poly.pdbx_strand_id
1 'polypeptide(L)'
;MHHFFKNPQKSTKSHIRKKWPPRKKFIPGTKNTSHEPLVNPQCVFLPPLHIKLGLMEIFVKALDREGVAFLHLRNKFKHLSDAKVEEGMFIGPQIKAVFRDEEFEKKLSEAEKSCLAGIQISVHTFPWK
;
A
#
# COMPACT_ATOMS: atom_id res chain seq x y z
N MET A 1 41.61 -42.76 0.20
CA MET A 1 40.66 -42.58 -0.92
C MET A 1 39.25 -42.48 -0.36
N HIS A 2 38.79 -41.27 -0.06
CA HIS A 2 37.37 -40.97 0.10
C HIS A 2 37.09 -39.75 -0.75
N HIS A 3 36.47 -39.98 -1.90
CA HIS A 3 36.16 -38.96 -2.89
C HIS A 3 35.04 -38.05 -2.37
N PHE A 4 35.36 -36.77 -2.22
CA PHE A 4 34.40 -35.68 -2.32
C PHE A 4 33.70 -35.76 -3.69
N PHE A 5 32.44 -36.18 -3.73
CA PHE A 5 31.60 -35.89 -4.89
C PHE A 5 31.04 -34.48 -4.74
N LYS A 6 31.72 -33.52 -5.35
CA LYS A 6 31.07 -32.31 -5.85
C LYS A 6 30.01 -32.76 -6.84
N ASN A 7 28.74 -32.42 -6.60
CA ASN A 7 27.73 -32.42 -7.64
C ASN A 7 27.36 -30.96 -7.97
N PRO A 8 27.87 -30.41 -9.10
CA PRO A 8 27.53 -29.11 -9.60
C PRO A 8 26.42 -29.24 -10.65
N GLN A 9 25.19 -28.87 -10.29
CA GLN A 9 24.17 -28.54 -11.27
C GLN A 9 23.47 -27.26 -10.82
N LYS A 10 24.23 -26.15 -10.83
CA LYS A 10 23.62 -24.83 -10.95
C LYS A 10 22.94 -24.81 -12.31
N SER A 11 21.62 -24.99 -12.37
CA SER A 11 20.88 -24.76 -13.60
C SER A 11 20.94 -23.26 -13.90
N THR A 12 21.94 -22.85 -14.66
CA THR A 12 22.07 -21.51 -15.23
C THR A 12 21.00 -21.37 -16.31
N LYS A 13 19.75 -21.15 -15.89
CA LYS A 13 18.76 -20.55 -16.78
C LYS A 13 19.24 -19.13 -17.02
N SER A 14 19.90 -18.92 -18.15
CA SER A 14 20.28 -17.59 -18.64
C SER A 14 18.99 -16.79 -18.77
N HIS A 15 18.75 -15.91 -17.80
CA HIS A 15 17.65 -14.96 -17.90
C HIS A 15 17.97 -14.07 -19.09
N ILE A 16 17.28 -14.27 -20.21
CA ILE A 16 17.23 -13.30 -21.29
C ILE A 16 16.52 -12.08 -20.70
N ARG A 17 17.31 -11.14 -20.17
CA ARG A 17 16.79 -9.83 -19.78
C ARG A 17 16.38 -9.12 -21.06
N LYS A 18 15.09 -9.10 -21.37
CA LYS A 18 14.55 -8.22 -22.40
C LYS A 18 14.91 -6.78 -22.00
N LYS A 19 15.83 -6.16 -22.74
CA LYS A 19 16.11 -4.73 -22.62
C LYS A 19 14.90 -3.98 -23.15
N TRP A 20 14.11 -3.42 -22.25
CA TRP A 20 13.02 -2.53 -22.63
C TRP A 20 13.60 -1.22 -23.17
N PRO A 21 13.14 -0.73 -24.34
CA PRO A 21 13.59 0.55 -24.85
C PRO A 21 13.23 1.68 -23.87
N PRO A 22 14.10 2.69 -23.69
CA PRO A 22 13.83 3.82 -22.82
C PRO A 22 12.55 4.55 -23.29
N ARG A 23 11.65 4.81 -22.35
CA ARG A 23 10.40 5.51 -22.65
C ARG A 23 10.71 6.96 -23.02
N LYS A 24 10.33 7.37 -24.24
CA LYS A 24 10.44 8.76 -24.70
C LYS A 24 9.26 9.64 -24.28
N LYS A 25 8.10 9.05 -23.93
CA LYS A 25 6.87 9.76 -23.55
C LYS A 25 6.11 8.94 -22.49
N PHE A 26 5.54 9.62 -21.50
CA PHE A 26 4.65 9.04 -20.50
C PHE A 26 3.21 9.31 -20.91
N ILE A 27 2.56 8.33 -21.55
CA ILE A 27 1.13 8.40 -21.90
C ILE A 27 0.43 7.32 -21.07
N PRO A 28 -0.24 7.70 -19.97
CA PRO A 28 -1.04 6.76 -19.18
C PRO A 28 -2.02 5.97 -20.06
N GLY A 29 -2.13 4.66 -19.85
CA GLY A 29 -3.12 3.79 -20.50
C GLY A 29 -2.73 3.14 -21.84
N THR A 30 -1.58 3.47 -22.44
CA THR A 30 -1.24 2.97 -23.80
C THR A 30 -0.34 1.74 -23.86
N LYS A 31 0.40 1.39 -22.79
CA LYS A 31 1.48 0.38 -22.85
C LYS A 31 1.61 -0.56 -21.65
N ASN A 32 0.68 -0.52 -20.69
CA ASN A 32 0.80 -1.29 -19.44
C ASN A 32 -0.06 -2.57 -19.40
N THR A 33 -0.87 -2.80 -20.42
CA THR A 33 -1.78 -3.95 -20.51
C THR A 33 -1.23 -4.93 -21.55
N SER A 34 -0.80 -6.12 -21.11
CA SER A 34 -0.32 -7.17 -22.02
C SER A 34 -1.45 -7.83 -22.82
N HIS A 35 -2.69 -7.61 -22.41
CA HIS A 35 -3.90 -8.13 -23.03
C HIS A 35 -4.89 -7.00 -23.28
N GLU A 36 -5.75 -7.19 -24.29
CA GLU A 36 -6.85 -6.29 -24.56
C GLU A 36 -7.79 -6.25 -23.33
N PRO A 37 -8.11 -5.05 -22.82
CA PRO A 37 -8.91 -4.93 -21.62
C PRO A 37 -10.37 -5.32 -21.91
N LEU A 38 -10.95 -6.21 -21.09
CA LEU A 38 -12.33 -6.71 -21.23
C LEU A 38 -13.40 -5.60 -21.12
N VAL A 39 -13.02 -4.48 -20.52
CA VAL A 39 -13.85 -3.29 -20.35
C VAL A 39 -13.00 -2.10 -20.76
N ASN A 40 -13.62 -1.11 -21.42
CA ASN A 40 -12.92 0.12 -21.78
C ASN A 40 -12.18 0.69 -20.54
N PRO A 41 -10.85 0.92 -20.57
CA PRO A 41 -10.10 1.50 -19.46
C PRO A 41 -10.64 2.85 -18.96
N GLN A 42 -11.25 3.66 -19.83
CA GLN A 42 -11.93 4.89 -19.44
C GLN A 42 -13.24 4.63 -18.67
N CYS A 43 -13.79 3.42 -18.76
CA CYS A 43 -14.93 2.92 -18.00
C CYS A 43 -14.50 2.03 -16.82
N VAL A 44 -13.21 1.68 -16.68
CA VAL A 44 -12.67 1.05 -15.48
C VAL A 44 -12.55 2.14 -14.41
N PHE A 45 -13.69 2.49 -13.81
CA PHE A 45 -13.71 3.24 -12.57
C PHE A 45 -13.14 2.32 -11.50
N LEU A 46 -11.85 2.49 -11.17
CA LEU A 46 -11.35 1.96 -9.90
C LEU A 46 -12.28 2.52 -8.82
N PRO A 47 -13.00 1.67 -8.07
CA PRO A 47 -13.85 2.16 -7.00
C PRO A 47 -12.97 3.02 -6.08
N PRO A 48 -13.32 4.30 -5.83
CA PRO A 48 -12.54 5.18 -4.96
C PRO A 48 -12.25 4.55 -3.59
N LEU A 49 -13.08 3.58 -3.21
CA LEU A 49 -12.95 2.73 -2.05
C LEU A 49 -11.61 1.96 -1.98
N HIS A 50 -11.21 1.22 -3.02
CA HIS A 50 -10.01 0.36 -2.95
C HIS A 50 -8.72 1.18 -2.84
N ILE A 51 -8.69 2.36 -3.45
CA ILE A 51 -7.54 3.27 -3.36
C ILE A 51 -7.40 3.79 -1.93
N LYS A 52 -8.50 4.22 -1.29
CA LYS A 52 -8.47 4.76 0.07
C LYS A 52 -8.10 3.70 1.11
N LEU A 53 -8.63 2.49 0.99
CA LEU A 53 -8.27 1.37 1.86
C LEU A 53 -6.77 1.05 1.72
N GLY A 54 -6.28 0.97 0.48
CA GLY A 54 -4.87 0.72 0.21
C GLY A 54 -3.94 1.83 0.73
N LEU A 55 -4.33 3.10 0.63
CA LEU A 55 -3.54 4.21 1.18
C LEU A 55 -3.42 4.14 2.71
N MET A 56 -4.51 3.80 3.40
CA MET A 56 -4.48 3.65 4.85
C MET A 56 -3.61 2.45 5.27
N GLU A 57 -3.72 1.34 4.55
CA GLU A 57 -2.86 0.16 4.74
C GLU A 57 -1.38 0.53 4.62
N ILE A 58 -1.01 1.21 3.54
CA ILE A 58 0.38 1.64 3.29
C ILE A 58 0.85 2.59 4.40
N PHE A 59 0.01 3.56 4.79
CA PHE A 59 0.33 4.50 5.86
C PHE A 59 0.64 3.78 7.18
N VAL A 60 -0.22 2.85 7.59
CA VAL A 60 -0.07 2.14 8.87
C VAL A 60 1.13 1.19 8.86
N LYS A 61 1.43 0.58 7.70
CA LYS A 61 2.64 -0.24 7.51
C LYS A 61 3.93 0.58 7.53
N ALA A 62 3.86 1.86 7.20
CA ALA A 62 4.99 2.78 7.22
C ALA A 62 5.25 3.40 8.60
N LEU A 63 4.29 3.32 9.53
CA LEU A 63 4.48 3.77 10.91
C LEU A 63 5.50 2.88 11.62
N ASP A 64 6.26 3.48 12.53
CA ASP A 64 7.14 2.77 13.45
C ASP A 64 6.31 1.84 14.36
N ARG A 65 6.65 0.54 14.41
CA ARG A 65 5.87 -0.48 15.13
C ARG A 65 5.94 -0.31 16.64
N GLU A 66 7.06 0.20 17.12
CA GLU A 66 7.28 0.56 18.53
C GLU A 66 6.94 2.03 18.79
N GLY A 67 6.57 2.78 17.76
CA GLY A 67 6.27 4.20 17.81
C GLY A 67 4.96 4.52 18.56
N VAL A 68 4.94 5.69 19.20
CA VAL A 68 3.80 6.15 20.00
C VAL A 68 2.50 6.26 19.21
N ALA A 69 2.58 6.58 17.91
CA ALA A 69 1.43 6.63 17.02
C ALA A 69 0.83 5.24 16.76
N PHE A 70 1.66 4.24 16.49
CA PHE A 70 1.20 2.87 16.25
C PHE A 70 0.61 2.24 17.52
N LEU A 71 1.26 2.44 18.67
CA LEU A 71 0.73 2.00 19.97
C LEU A 71 -0.62 2.66 20.27
N HIS A 72 -0.80 3.93 19.91
CA HIS A 72 -2.10 4.61 20.05
C HIS A 72 -3.18 3.94 19.20
N LEU A 73 -2.90 3.59 17.94
CA LEU A 73 -3.85 2.88 17.08
C LEU A 73 -4.24 1.52 17.66
N ARG A 74 -3.27 0.74 18.15
CA ARG A 74 -3.52 -0.54 18.81
C ARG A 74 -4.41 -0.37 20.05
N ASN A 75 -4.13 0.65 20.86
CA ASN A 75 -4.93 0.96 22.05
C ASN A 75 -6.31 1.54 21.75
N LYS A 76 -6.47 2.24 20.62
CA LYS A 76 -7.77 2.77 20.18
C LYS A 76 -8.68 1.65 19.69
N PHE A 77 -8.12 0.71 18.94
CA PHE A 77 -8.86 -0.38 18.31
C PHE A 77 -8.63 -1.73 19.01
N LYS A 78 -8.76 -1.79 20.34
CA LYS A 78 -8.55 -3.04 21.13
C LYS A 78 -9.44 -4.22 20.72
N HIS A 79 -10.54 -3.95 20.03
CA HIS A 79 -11.44 -4.98 19.49
C HIS A 79 -10.93 -5.59 18.17
N LEU A 80 -9.93 -4.98 17.54
CA LEU A 80 -9.22 -5.56 16.40
C LEU A 80 -8.06 -6.42 16.91
N SER A 81 -7.79 -7.50 16.20
CA SER A 81 -6.56 -8.27 16.41
C SER A 81 -5.34 -7.46 16.00
N ASP A 82 -4.22 -7.66 16.68
CA ASP A 82 -2.95 -6.98 16.38
C ASP A 82 -2.56 -7.09 14.91
N ALA A 83 -2.67 -8.29 14.32
CA ALA A 83 -2.41 -8.52 12.90
C ALA A 83 -3.24 -7.64 11.95
N LYS A 84 -4.49 -7.27 12.32
CA LYS A 84 -5.33 -6.39 11.50
C LYS A 84 -4.86 -4.94 11.58
N VAL A 85 -4.43 -4.50 12.76
CA VAL A 85 -3.86 -3.16 12.96
C VAL A 85 -2.50 -3.07 12.27
N GLU A 86 -1.66 -4.09 12.38
CA GLU A 86 -0.36 -4.16 11.72
C GLU A 86 -0.47 -4.11 10.19
N GLU A 87 -1.43 -4.84 9.65
CA GLU A 87 -1.73 -4.85 8.21
C GLU A 87 -2.49 -3.59 7.76
N GLY A 88 -2.88 -2.71 8.69
CA GLY A 88 -3.65 -1.50 8.36
C GLY A 88 -5.03 -1.79 7.78
N MET A 89 -5.60 -2.96 8.09
CA MET A 89 -6.93 -3.36 7.63
C MET A 89 -8.03 -2.67 8.44
N PHE A 90 -8.39 -1.46 8.00
CA PHE A 90 -9.46 -0.66 8.59
C PHE A 90 -10.68 -0.57 7.67
N ILE A 91 -11.88 -0.58 8.25
CA ILE A 91 -13.12 -0.27 7.52
C ILE A 91 -13.37 1.25 7.49
N GLY A 92 -14.20 1.72 6.56
CA GLY A 92 -14.51 3.15 6.40
C GLY A 92 -14.84 3.90 7.71
N PRO A 93 -15.68 3.36 8.61
CA PRO A 93 -15.93 3.98 9.92
C PRO A 93 -14.69 4.11 10.81
N GLN A 94 -13.79 3.12 10.81
CA GLN A 94 -12.55 3.16 11.59
C GLN A 94 -11.57 4.18 11.04
N ILE A 95 -11.43 4.26 9.71
CA ILE A 95 -10.62 5.28 9.04
C ILE A 95 -11.12 6.69 9.40
N LYS A 96 -12.45 6.90 9.34
CA LYS A 96 -13.06 8.16 9.78
C LYS A 96 -12.78 8.46 11.26
N ALA A 97 -12.74 7.44 12.11
CA ALA A 97 -12.41 7.59 13.53
C ALA A 97 -10.92 7.92 13.77
N VAL A 98 -10.01 7.51 12.87
CA VAL A 98 -8.60 7.92 12.90
C VAL A 98 -8.47 9.39 12.53
N PHE A 99 -9.11 9.85 11.44
CA PHE A 99 -9.03 11.26 11.02
C PHE A 99 -9.66 12.26 12.01
N ARG A 100 -10.54 11.81 12.89
CA ARG A 100 -11.15 12.64 13.95
C ARG A 100 -10.37 12.63 15.26
N ASP A 101 -9.27 11.89 15.33
CA ASP A 101 -8.48 11.72 16.55
C ASP A 101 -7.36 12.73 16.63
N GLU A 102 -7.64 13.85 17.28
CA GLU A 102 -6.63 14.90 17.52
C GLU A 102 -5.45 14.39 18.38
N GLU A 103 -5.68 13.41 19.24
CA GLU A 103 -4.62 12.84 20.09
C GLU A 103 -3.68 11.94 19.29
N PHE A 104 -4.22 11.24 18.28
CA PHE A 104 -3.42 10.51 17.31
C PHE A 104 -2.58 11.46 16.46
N GLU A 105 -3.19 12.52 15.92
CA GLU A 105 -2.48 13.49 15.08
C GLU A 105 -1.31 14.16 15.82
N LYS A 106 -1.48 14.46 17.11
CA LYS A 106 -0.40 15.01 17.97
C LYS A 106 0.77 14.03 18.17
N LYS A 107 0.52 12.71 18.07
CA LYS A 107 1.54 11.66 18.22
C LYS A 107 2.32 11.39 16.92
N LEU A 108 1.89 11.96 15.80
CA LEU A 108 2.57 11.84 14.52
C LEU A 108 3.70 12.85 14.39
N SER A 109 4.76 12.45 13.68
CA SER A 109 5.77 13.37 13.17
C SER A 109 5.19 14.29 12.08
N GLU A 110 5.89 15.38 11.77
CA GLU A 110 5.44 16.35 10.76
C GLU A 110 5.26 15.72 9.36
N ALA A 111 6.12 14.76 9.01
CA ALA A 111 6.02 14.03 7.75
C ALA A 111 4.80 13.10 7.71
N GLU A 112 4.52 12.40 8.81
CA GLU A 112 3.36 11.53 8.93
C GLU A 112 2.05 12.31 8.95
N LYS A 113 1.99 13.48 9.61
CA LYS A 113 0.84 14.39 9.56
C LYS A 113 0.56 14.84 8.14
N SER A 114 1.59 15.25 7.41
CA SER A 114 1.47 15.66 6.02
C SER A 114 0.94 14.52 5.14
N CYS A 115 1.41 13.29 5.39
CA CYS A 115 0.91 12.09 4.72
C CYS A 115 -0.58 11.85 5.05
N LEU A 116 -0.94 11.88 6.33
CA LEU A 116 -2.32 11.67 6.79
C LEU A 116 -3.28 12.70 6.20
N ALA A 117 -2.88 13.97 6.15
CA ALA A 117 -3.64 15.05 5.53
C ALA A 117 -3.87 14.79 4.03
N GLY A 118 -2.85 14.33 3.30
CA GLY A 118 -2.97 13.95 1.89
C GLY A 118 -3.96 12.79 1.66
N ILE A 119 -3.97 11.82 2.56
CA ILE A 119 -4.93 10.72 2.54
C ILE A 119 -6.34 11.26 2.85
N GLN A 120 -6.50 12.12 3.85
CA GLN A 120 -7.78 12.74 4.20
C GLN A 120 -8.37 13.54 3.05
N ILE A 121 -7.58 14.33 2.31
CA ILE A 121 -8.01 15.05 1.10
C ILE A 121 -8.52 14.07 0.04
N SER A 122 -7.75 13.00 -0.23
CA SER A 122 -8.14 11.95 -1.18
C SER A 122 -9.45 11.24 -0.75
N VAL A 123 -9.68 11.16 0.55
CA VAL A 123 -10.89 10.57 1.14
C VAL A 123 -12.09 11.52 1.02
N HIS A 124 -11.94 12.83 1.25
CA HIS A 124 -13.04 13.80 1.18
C HIS A 124 -13.47 14.12 -0.26
N THR A 125 -12.56 14.12 -1.22
CA THR A 125 -12.87 14.39 -2.64
C THR A 125 -13.85 13.36 -3.25
N PHE A 126 -13.98 12.18 -2.64
CA PHE A 126 -14.88 11.12 -3.10
C PHE A 126 -15.82 10.68 -1.97
N PRO A 127 -17.01 11.28 -1.79
CA PRO A 127 -17.88 10.96 -0.66
C PRO A 127 -18.26 9.48 -0.64
N TRP A 128 -18.18 8.88 0.54
CA TRP A 128 -18.70 7.55 0.82
C TRP A 128 -20.23 7.68 0.84
N LYS A 129 -20.89 7.30 -0.26
CA LYS A 129 -22.34 7.10 -0.24
C LYS A 129 -22.68 5.79 0.44
#